data_AF-A0AAC8VGK5-F1
#
_entry.id   AF-A0AAC8VGK5-F1
#
_cell.length_a   1.000
_cell.length_b   1.000
_cell.length_c   1.000
_cell.angle_alpha   90.00
_cell.angle_beta   90.00
_cell.angle_gamma   90.00
#
_symmetry.space_group_name_H-M   'P 1'
#
loop_
_entity.id
_entity.type
_entity.pdbx_description
1 polymer ?
#
loop_
_entity_poly.entity_id
_entity_poly.type
_entity_poly.pdbx_seq_one_letter_code
_entity_poly.pdbx_strand_id
1 'polypeptide(L)'
;MDLTLISLFCVIDDFCQELLPQWNAILLEDTNKKRNKPSQMSTSEIMTIMIYFHKSNYRNFKMYYLHVIKGSMVKYFPNSVSYNRFVELMPSILLPLCFFIAAQGKTATGIYFVDSTILRVCHEKRASQNRVFKGLAKKSKSTMGWYYGFKVHIIVNDMGELMAFKMSKATTDDRVVLPKMAENLTGKIIGDKGYI
;
A
#
# COMPACT_ATOMS: atom_id res chain seq x y z
N MET A 1 -1.34 -4.23 -25.12
CA MET A 1 -1.87 -3.39 -24.02
C MET A 1 -3.07 -4.05 -23.37
N ASP A 2 -4.04 -4.52 -24.15
CA ASP A 2 -5.26 -5.18 -23.66
C ASP A 2 -4.99 -6.47 -22.86
N LEU A 3 -4.15 -7.37 -23.36
CA LEU A 3 -3.82 -8.64 -22.69
C LEU A 3 -3.18 -8.45 -21.30
N THR A 4 -2.31 -7.44 -21.14
CA THR A 4 -1.65 -7.14 -19.86
C THR A 4 -2.59 -6.57 -18.80
N LEU A 5 -3.62 -5.83 -19.22
CA LEU A 5 -4.63 -5.31 -18.29
C LEU A 5 -5.57 -6.44 -17.85
N ILE A 6 -6.02 -7.25 -18.82
CA ILE A 6 -6.91 -8.39 -18.55
C ILE A 6 -6.22 -9.41 -17.64
N SER A 7 -4.97 -9.77 -17.94
CA SER A 7 -4.21 -10.70 -17.09
C SER A 7 -4.03 -10.18 -15.67
N LEU A 8 -3.74 -8.89 -15.52
CA LEU A 8 -3.63 -8.24 -14.22
C LEU A 8 -4.97 -8.28 -13.47
N PHE A 9 -6.07 -7.95 -14.16
CA PHE A 9 -7.40 -7.97 -13.58
C PHE A 9 -7.77 -9.38 -13.10
N CYS A 10 -7.58 -10.42 -13.92
CA CYS A 10 -7.89 -11.80 -13.53
C CYS A 10 -7.14 -12.20 -12.25
N VAL A 11 -5.82 -11.97 -12.18
CA VAL A 11 -5.02 -12.30 -10.99
C VAL A 11 -5.51 -11.56 -9.74
N ILE A 12 -5.87 -10.29 -9.87
CA ILE A 12 -6.39 -9.49 -8.75
C ILE A 12 -7.79 -9.95 -8.36
N ASP A 13 -8.64 -10.28 -9.33
CA ASP A 13 -10.01 -10.69 -9.09
C ASP A 13 -10.08 -12.06 -8.42
N ASP A 14 -9.33 -13.04 -8.92
CA ASP A 14 -9.19 -14.36 -8.28
C ASP A 14 -8.74 -14.22 -6.82
N PHE A 15 -7.72 -13.40 -6.58
CA PHE A 15 -7.26 -13.07 -5.23
C PHE A 15 -8.36 -12.42 -4.36
N CYS A 16 -9.10 -11.46 -4.91
CA CYS A 16 -10.16 -10.76 -4.18
C CYS A 16 -11.34 -11.68 -3.87
N GLN A 17 -11.68 -12.60 -4.77
CA GLN A 17 -12.73 -13.60 -4.57
C GLN A 17 -12.38 -14.55 -3.40
N GLU A 18 -11.10 -14.86 -3.18
CA GLU A 18 -10.67 -15.66 -2.02
C GLU A 18 -10.54 -14.83 -0.74
N LEU A 19 -9.94 -13.64 -0.82
CA LEU A 19 -9.64 -12.79 0.35
C LEU A 19 -10.89 -12.18 0.97
N LEU A 20 -11.75 -11.54 0.15
CA LEU A 20 -12.83 -10.69 0.67
C LEU A 20 -13.86 -11.44 1.52
N PRO A 21 -14.30 -12.66 1.18
CA PRO A 21 -15.22 -13.42 2.03
C PRO A 21 -14.61 -13.74 3.39
N GLN A 22 -13.35 -14.19 3.42
CA GLN A 22 -12.64 -14.51 4.66
C GLN A 22 -12.43 -13.25 5.52
N TRP A 23 -12.04 -12.14 4.88
CA TRP A 23 -11.87 -10.86 5.52
C TRP A 23 -13.16 -10.40 6.19
N ASN A 24 -14.27 -10.40 5.45
CA ASN A 24 -15.57 -9.98 5.96
C ASN A 24 -16.07 -10.86 7.12
N ALA A 25 -15.72 -12.16 7.14
CA ALA A 25 -16.08 -13.07 8.23
C ALA A 25 -15.32 -12.79 9.55
N ILE A 26 -14.14 -12.16 9.47
CA ILE A 26 -13.30 -11.83 10.64
C ILE A 26 -13.59 -10.41 11.17
N LEU A 27 -14.22 -9.56 10.35
CA LEU A 27 -14.57 -8.20 10.76
C LEU A 27 -15.56 -8.22 11.93
N LEU A 28 -15.32 -7.36 12.91
CA LEU A 28 -16.23 -7.17 14.03
C LEU A 28 -17.57 -6.63 13.51
N GLU A 29 -18.67 -7.23 13.97
CA GLU A 29 -20.00 -6.73 13.68
C GLU A 29 -20.19 -5.34 14.32
N ASP A 30 -20.51 -4.34 13.51
CA ASP A 30 -20.97 -3.05 14.01
C ASP A 30 -22.45 -3.21 14.39
N THR A 31 -22.75 -3.12 15.69
CA THR A 31 -24.11 -3.22 16.21
C THR A 31 -24.98 -2.03 15.83
N ASN A 32 -24.39 -0.95 15.29
CA ASN A 32 -25.14 0.17 14.76
C ASN A 32 -25.65 -0.13 13.34
N LYS A 33 -26.95 0.04 13.13
CA LYS A 33 -27.56 -0.02 11.79
C LYS A 33 -26.98 1.07 10.90
N LYS A 34 -25.96 0.71 10.11
CA LYS A 34 -25.40 1.54 9.05
C LYS A 34 -25.85 1.03 7.71
N ARG A 35 -26.06 1.95 6.77
CA ARG A 35 -26.36 1.61 5.38
C ARG A 35 -25.15 0.95 4.76
N ASN A 36 -25.18 -0.37 4.57
CA ASN A 36 -24.19 -1.10 3.79
C ASN A 36 -24.66 -1.14 2.32
N LYS A 37 -24.21 -0.18 1.51
CA LYS A 37 -24.45 -0.20 0.05
C LYS A 37 -23.15 -0.57 -0.66
N PRO A 38 -23.17 -1.59 -1.54
CA PRO A 38 -22.00 -1.90 -2.34
C PRO A 38 -21.64 -0.69 -3.21
N SER A 39 -20.34 -0.46 -3.34
CA SER A 39 -19.82 0.49 -4.32
C SER A 39 -20.17 0.02 -5.73
N GLN A 40 -20.34 0.96 -6.67
CA GLN A 40 -20.55 0.64 -8.07
C GLN A 40 -19.32 -0.04 -8.70
N MET A 41 -18.13 0.31 -8.22
CA MET A 41 -16.89 -0.39 -8.57
C MET A 41 -16.47 -1.34 -7.46
N SER A 42 -16.07 -2.54 -7.87
CA SER A 42 -15.52 -3.59 -7.02
C SER A 42 -14.11 -3.26 -6.52
N THR A 43 -13.70 -3.94 -5.45
CA THR A 43 -12.33 -3.86 -4.92
C THR A 43 -11.30 -4.25 -5.99
N SER A 44 -11.58 -5.31 -6.77
CA SER A 44 -10.71 -5.80 -7.85
C SER A 44 -10.46 -4.74 -8.93
N GLU A 45 -11.51 -4.03 -9.37
CA GLU A 45 -11.38 -2.95 -10.34
C GLU A 45 -10.53 -1.79 -9.80
N ILE A 46 -10.78 -1.38 -8.55
CA ILE A 46 -10.06 -0.26 -7.92
C ILE A 46 -8.58 -0.61 -7.75
N MET A 47 -8.27 -1.83 -7.28
CA MET A 47 -6.90 -2.34 -7.17
C MET A 47 -6.21 -2.39 -8.54
N THR A 48 -6.90 -2.92 -9.56
CA THR A 48 -6.36 -3.03 -10.92
C THR A 48 -6.00 -1.66 -11.48
N ILE A 49 -6.89 -0.67 -11.34
CA ILE A 49 -6.64 0.70 -11.83
C ILE A 49 -5.44 1.33 -11.14
N MET A 50 -5.30 1.13 -9.83
CA MET A 50 -4.19 1.67 -9.03
C MET A 50 -2.86 1.02 -9.37
N ILE A 51 -2.82 -0.31 -9.51
CA ILE A 51 -1.58 -1.01 -9.92
C ILE A 51 -1.22 -0.64 -11.36
N TYR A 52 -2.19 -0.61 -12.26
CA TYR A 52 -1.96 -0.25 -13.66
C TYR A 52 -1.54 1.21 -13.84
N PHE A 53 -1.99 2.12 -12.97
CA PHE A 53 -1.51 3.51 -12.92
C PHE A 53 0.02 3.56 -12.77
N HIS A 54 0.57 2.81 -11.81
CA HIS A 54 2.03 2.77 -11.59
C HIS A 54 2.79 2.15 -12.78
N LYS A 55 2.16 1.22 -13.52
CA LYS A 55 2.73 0.65 -14.77
C LYS A 55 2.60 1.59 -15.98
N SER A 56 1.65 2.51 -15.96
CA SER A 56 1.31 3.38 -17.10
C SER A 56 2.29 4.53 -17.36
N ASN A 57 3.26 4.76 -16.45
CA ASN A 57 4.20 5.90 -16.46
C ASN A 57 3.54 7.30 -16.35
N TYR A 58 2.24 7.39 -16.09
CA TYR A 58 1.60 8.67 -15.79
C TYR A 58 2.06 9.18 -14.42
N ARG A 59 2.47 10.45 -14.35
CA ARG A 59 2.86 11.09 -13.09
C ARG A 59 1.67 11.57 -12.25
N ASN A 60 0.56 11.90 -12.92
CA ASN A 60 -0.62 12.50 -12.29
C ASN A 60 -1.81 11.56 -12.39
N PHE A 61 -2.30 11.11 -11.24
CA PHE A 61 -3.43 10.16 -11.17
C PHE A 61 -4.72 10.75 -11.75
N LYS A 62 -5.00 12.05 -11.56
CA LYS A 62 -6.21 12.69 -12.11
C LYS A 62 -6.22 12.64 -13.63
N MET A 63 -5.09 12.97 -14.27
CA MET A 63 -4.98 12.91 -15.72
C MET A 63 -5.12 11.48 -16.23
N TYR A 64 -4.45 10.52 -15.58
CA TYR A 64 -4.59 9.10 -15.90
C TYR A 64 -6.05 8.64 -15.79
N TYR A 65 -6.73 8.95 -14.69
CA TYR A 65 -8.10 8.49 -14.48
C TYR A 65 -9.08 9.11 -15.48
N LEU A 66 -8.99 10.41 -15.74
CA LEU A 66 -9.93 11.09 -16.63
C LEU A 66 -9.72 10.74 -18.11
N HIS A 67 -8.47 10.61 -18.56
CA HIS A 67 -8.17 10.38 -19.98
C HIS A 67 -8.00 8.91 -20.33
N VAL A 68 -7.47 8.09 -19.43
CA VAL A 68 -7.24 6.66 -19.68
C VAL A 68 -8.45 5.86 -19.20
N ILE A 69 -8.76 5.88 -17.91
CA ILE A 69 -9.86 5.05 -17.36
C ILE A 69 -11.23 5.48 -17.92
N LYS A 70 -11.54 6.78 -17.83
CA LYS A 70 -12.81 7.34 -18.32
C LYS A 70 -12.80 7.70 -19.81
N GLY A 71 -11.68 7.53 -20.51
CA GLY A 71 -11.55 7.79 -21.94
C GLY A 71 -11.31 6.52 -22.74
N SER A 72 -10.04 6.12 -22.87
CA SER A 72 -9.66 4.97 -23.72
C SER A 72 -10.07 3.60 -23.17
N MET A 73 -10.27 3.46 -21.86
CA MET A 73 -10.56 2.18 -21.19
C MET A 73 -12.00 2.04 -20.70
N VAL A 74 -12.93 2.88 -21.18
CA VAL A 74 -14.36 2.78 -20.81
C VAL A 74 -14.94 1.40 -21.15
N LYS A 75 -14.46 0.75 -22.22
CA LYS A 75 -14.84 -0.64 -22.55
C LYS A 75 -14.51 -1.65 -21.45
N TYR A 76 -13.46 -1.42 -20.68
CA TYR A 76 -13.00 -2.30 -19.59
C TYR A 76 -13.60 -1.91 -18.24
N PHE A 77 -13.87 -0.62 -18.03
CA PHE A 77 -14.45 -0.08 -16.80
C PHE A 77 -15.73 0.73 -17.10
N PRO A 78 -16.79 0.08 -17.63
CA PRO A 78 -17.99 0.78 -18.08
C PRO A 78 -18.73 1.48 -16.92
N ASN A 79 -18.61 0.94 -15.72
CA ASN A 79 -19.24 1.46 -14.50
C ASN A 79 -18.29 2.31 -13.65
N SER A 80 -17.25 2.90 -14.26
CA SER A 80 -16.28 3.72 -13.53
C SER A 80 -16.91 4.95 -12.86
N VAL A 81 -16.66 5.10 -11.56
CA VAL A 81 -17.20 6.20 -10.75
C VAL A 81 -16.58 7.56 -11.14
N SER A 82 -17.10 8.65 -10.58
CA SER A 82 -16.46 9.96 -10.72
C SER A 82 -15.06 9.97 -10.11
N TYR A 83 -14.17 10.85 -10.60
CA TYR A 83 -12.80 10.96 -10.07
C TYR A 83 -12.79 11.17 -8.54
N ASN A 84 -13.62 12.09 -8.04
CA ASN A 84 -13.69 12.37 -6.60
C ASN A 84 -14.10 11.13 -5.81
N ARG A 85 -15.12 10.40 -6.31
CA ARG A 85 -15.55 9.16 -5.67
C ARG A 85 -14.48 8.09 -5.71
N PHE A 86 -13.70 7.98 -6.79
CA PHE A 86 -12.58 7.04 -6.85
C PHE A 86 -11.52 7.37 -5.80
N VAL A 87 -11.16 8.65 -5.64
CA VAL A 87 -10.20 9.10 -4.61
C VAL A 87 -10.69 8.78 -3.20
N GLU A 88 -11.99 8.91 -2.93
CA GLU A 88 -12.59 8.49 -1.66
C GLU A 88 -12.53 6.98 -1.42
N LEU A 89 -12.53 6.18 -2.49
CA LEU A 89 -12.45 4.72 -2.43
C LEU A 89 -11.02 4.21 -2.32
N MET A 90 -10.01 4.94 -2.82
CA MET A 90 -8.60 4.49 -2.76
C MET A 90 -8.13 3.99 -1.39
N PRO A 91 -8.47 4.60 -0.24
CA PRO A 91 -8.01 4.10 1.05
C PRO A 91 -8.55 2.71 1.39
N SER A 92 -9.68 2.28 0.80
CA SER A 92 -10.27 0.96 1.11
C SER A 92 -9.43 -0.21 0.59
N ILE A 93 -8.61 0.01 -0.43
CA ILE A 93 -7.79 -1.04 -1.04
C ILE A 93 -6.42 -1.21 -0.37
N LEU A 94 -6.07 -0.41 0.64
CA LEU A 94 -4.75 -0.48 1.28
C LEU A 94 -4.48 -1.87 1.87
N LEU A 95 -5.41 -2.40 2.67
CA LEU A 95 -5.25 -3.73 3.27
C LEU A 95 -5.30 -4.85 2.22
N PRO A 96 -6.26 -4.87 1.27
CA PRO A 96 -6.22 -5.79 0.14
C PRO A 96 -4.89 -5.78 -0.62
N LEU A 97 -4.30 -4.61 -0.88
CA LEU A 97 -2.97 -4.51 -1.52
C LEU A 97 -1.86 -5.10 -0.66
N CYS A 98 -1.88 -4.86 0.65
CA CYS A 98 -0.91 -5.45 1.57
C CYS A 98 -0.97 -6.99 1.56
N PHE A 99 -2.18 -7.56 1.58
CA PHE A 99 -2.36 -9.01 1.49
C PHE A 99 -1.99 -9.55 0.12
N PHE A 100 -2.32 -8.83 -0.95
CA PHE A 100 -1.98 -9.22 -2.32
C PHE A 100 -0.47 -9.35 -2.49
N ILE A 101 0.28 -8.35 -1.99
CA ILE A 101 1.74 -8.36 -1.95
C ILE A 101 2.27 -9.51 -1.08
N ALA A 102 1.66 -9.76 0.08
CA ALA A 102 2.09 -10.82 0.98
C ALA A 102 1.86 -12.23 0.38
N ALA A 103 0.82 -12.38 -0.44
CA ALA A 103 0.45 -13.62 -1.13
C ALA A 103 1.27 -13.86 -2.42
N GLN A 104 1.97 -12.85 -2.94
CA GLN A 104 2.86 -13.07 -4.09
C GLN A 104 3.98 -14.05 -3.74
N GLY A 105 4.31 -14.93 -4.68
CA GLY A 105 5.51 -15.75 -4.59
C GLY A 105 6.75 -14.86 -4.47
N LYS A 106 7.57 -15.11 -3.45
CA LYS A 106 8.81 -14.38 -3.19
C LYS A 106 9.97 -15.32 -3.41
N THR A 107 10.91 -14.91 -4.23
CA THR A 107 12.10 -15.71 -4.49
C THR A 107 13.15 -15.40 -3.43
N ALA A 108 13.54 -16.42 -2.67
CA ALA A 108 14.64 -16.33 -1.72
C ALA A 108 15.98 -16.36 -2.47
N THR A 109 16.45 -15.21 -2.95
CA THR A 109 17.69 -15.10 -3.73
C THR A 109 18.95 -15.10 -2.87
N GLY A 110 18.82 -14.83 -1.57
CA GLY A 110 19.94 -14.74 -0.63
C GLY A 110 20.67 -13.40 -0.63
N ILE A 111 20.23 -12.44 -1.45
CA ILE A 111 20.71 -11.05 -1.46
C ILE A 111 19.52 -10.13 -1.28
N TYR A 112 19.54 -9.34 -0.21
CA TYR A 112 18.44 -8.45 0.13
C TYR A 112 18.95 -7.04 0.42
N PHE A 113 18.09 -6.06 0.16
CA PHE A 113 18.32 -4.66 0.45
C PHE A 113 17.29 -4.18 1.46
N VAL A 114 17.73 -3.48 2.49
CA VAL A 114 16.85 -2.89 3.50
C VAL A 114 17.03 -1.37 3.56
N ASP A 115 15.91 -0.65 3.60
CA ASP A 115 15.92 0.78 3.83
C ASP A 115 14.69 1.21 4.64
N SER A 116 14.79 2.33 5.36
CA SER A 116 13.66 2.97 6.03
C SER A 116 13.32 4.30 5.36
N THR A 117 12.05 4.49 5.04
CA THR A 117 11.53 5.75 4.51
C THR A 117 10.59 6.40 5.50
N ILE A 118 10.67 7.73 5.58
CA ILE A 118 9.83 8.53 6.48
C ILE A 118 8.41 8.62 5.92
N LEU A 119 7.44 8.22 6.72
CA LEU A 119 6.01 8.42 6.45
C LEU A 119 5.50 9.61 7.28
N ARG A 120 5.46 10.79 6.66
CA ARG A 120 4.98 12.01 7.31
C ARG A 120 3.46 11.99 7.42
N VAL A 121 2.96 12.20 8.63
CA VAL A 121 1.52 12.31 8.88
C VAL A 121 1.05 13.75 8.67
N CYS A 122 1.78 14.72 9.23
CA CYS A 122 1.52 16.14 9.03
C CYS A 122 2.79 16.95 9.22
N HIS A 123 2.72 18.25 8.91
CA HIS A 123 3.78 19.19 9.25
C HIS A 123 3.98 19.22 10.78
N GLU A 124 5.23 19.32 11.24
CA GLU A 124 5.55 19.29 12.68
C GLU A 124 4.80 20.37 13.50
N LYS A 125 4.65 21.57 12.94
CA LYS A 125 3.89 22.68 13.54
C LYS A 125 2.42 22.34 13.83
N ARG A 126 1.86 21.35 13.15
CA ARG A 126 0.47 20.88 13.33
C ARG A 126 0.38 19.60 14.17
N ALA A 127 1.50 19.06 14.65
CA ALA A 127 1.54 17.80 15.38
C ALA A 127 0.63 17.82 16.63
N SER A 128 0.59 18.93 17.35
CA SER A 128 -0.28 19.11 18.54
C SER A 128 -1.77 19.10 18.21
N GLN A 129 -2.14 19.45 16.98
CA GLN A 129 -3.52 19.50 16.50
C GLN A 129 -3.95 18.18 15.84
N ASN A 130 -3.02 17.26 15.59
CA ASN A 130 -3.35 15.97 14.97
C ASN A 130 -4.06 15.07 15.98
N ARG A 131 -5.35 14.82 15.74
CA ARG A 131 -6.17 13.93 16.58
C ARG A 131 -6.12 12.47 16.12
N VAL A 132 -5.96 12.24 14.81
CA VAL A 132 -6.06 10.90 14.19
C VAL A 132 -4.95 9.96 14.65
N PHE A 133 -3.71 10.44 14.71
CA PHE A 133 -2.54 9.65 15.09
C PHE A 133 -1.97 10.03 16.45
N LYS A 134 -2.77 10.69 17.29
CA LYS A 134 -2.36 11.12 18.63
C LYS A 134 -1.90 9.92 19.45
N GLY A 135 -0.70 9.98 20.00
CA GLY A 135 -0.09 8.89 20.79
C GLY A 135 0.60 7.80 19.96
N LEU A 136 0.22 7.63 18.69
CA LEU A 136 0.82 6.66 17.76
C LEU A 136 2.02 7.26 17.01
N ALA A 137 1.80 8.36 16.29
CA ALA A 137 2.86 9.05 15.56
C ALA A 137 3.76 9.85 16.52
N LYS A 138 5.04 9.97 16.16
CA LYS A 138 6.06 10.65 16.98
C LYS A 138 6.80 11.70 16.17
N LYS A 139 7.32 12.71 16.88
CA LYS A 139 8.22 13.71 16.31
C LYS A 139 9.63 13.12 16.23
N SER A 140 10.28 13.25 15.08
CA SER A 140 11.66 12.80 14.86
C SER A 140 12.37 13.73 13.88
N LYS A 141 13.70 13.60 13.77
CA LYS A 141 14.55 14.43 12.91
C LYS A 141 15.16 13.58 11.81
N SER A 142 15.11 14.11 10.60
CA SER A 142 15.78 13.57 9.42
C SER A 142 16.83 14.55 8.90
N THR A 143 17.59 14.14 7.89
CA THR A 143 18.47 15.04 7.12
C THR A 143 17.69 16.24 6.56
N MET A 144 16.43 16.03 6.17
CA MET A 144 15.51 17.04 5.65
C MET A 144 14.78 17.84 6.76
N GLY A 145 15.19 17.70 8.02
CA GLY A 145 14.61 18.41 9.16
C GLY A 145 13.62 17.58 9.99
N TRP A 146 12.93 18.27 10.90
CA TRP A 146 11.98 17.68 11.82
C TRP A 146 10.66 17.29 11.13
N TYR A 147 10.09 16.17 11.55
CA TYR A 147 8.80 15.67 11.05
C TYR A 147 7.99 15.00 12.14
N TYR A 148 6.68 14.86 11.90
CA TYR A 148 5.77 14.11 12.75
C TYR A 148 5.16 12.96 11.94
N GLY A 149 5.36 11.71 12.38
CA GLY A 149 4.86 10.55 11.66
C GLY A 149 5.45 9.22 12.10
N PHE A 150 5.77 8.40 11.10
CA PHE A 150 6.24 7.02 11.21
C PHE A 150 7.47 6.79 10.33
N LYS A 151 8.12 5.64 10.50
CA LYS A 151 9.04 5.06 9.52
C LYS A 151 8.39 3.82 8.90
N VAL A 152 8.60 3.63 7.61
CA VAL A 152 8.26 2.41 6.89
C VAL A 152 9.56 1.76 6.47
N HIS A 153 9.81 0.57 6.99
CA HIS A 153 10.97 -0.26 6.69
C HIS A 153 10.57 -1.25 5.62
N ILE A 154 11.43 -1.44 4.62
CA ILE A 154 11.18 -2.31 3.48
C ILE A 154 12.43 -3.17 3.27
N ILE A 155 12.22 -4.47 3.07
CA ILE A 155 13.23 -5.39 2.55
C ILE A 155 12.79 -5.83 1.16
N VAL A 156 13.67 -5.65 0.17
CA VAL A 156 13.50 -6.18 -1.19
C VAL A 156 14.62 -7.15 -1.51
N ASN A 157 14.38 -8.12 -2.41
CA ASN A 157 15.46 -8.89 -2.99
C ASN A 157 16.12 -8.13 -4.17
N ASP A 158 17.18 -8.69 -4.72
CA ASP A 158 17.91 -8.18 -5.89
C ASP A 158 17.12 -8.20 -7.20
N MET A 159 15.96 -8.87 -7.24
CA MET A 159 14.99 -8.80 -8.33
C MET A 159 13.92 -7.71 -8.14
N GLY A 160 13.95 -7.00 -7.00
CA GLY A 160 12.98 -5.95 -6.67
C GLY A 160 11.66 -6.47 -6.08
N GLU A 161 11.58 -7.74 -5.69
CA GLU A 161 10.42 -8.31 -5.02
C GLU A 161 10.39 -7.89 -3.55
N LEU A 162 9.21 -7.49 -3.06
CA LEU A 162 9.01 -7.03 -1.69
C LEU A 162 8.99 -8.22 -0.71
N MET A 163 10.09 -8.43 0.00
CA MET A 163 10.25 -9.54 0.94
C MET A 163 9.49 -9.31 2.25
N ALA A 164 9.67 -8.14 2.84
CA ALA A 164 9.02 -7.76 4.10
C ALA A 164 8.84 -6.24 4.18
N PHE A 165 7.80 -5.79 4.88
CA PHE A 165 7.66 -4.39 5.25
C PHE A 165 7.17 -4.27 6.68
N LYS A 166 7.52 -3.17 7.35
CA LYS A 166 7.07 -2.89 8.71
C LYS A 166 6.97 -1.40 8.96
N MET A 167 5.88 -0.98 9.60
CA MET A 167 5.74 0.40 10.08
C MET A 167 6.17 0.48 11.54
N SER A 168 6.95 1.51 11.88
CA SER A 168 7.42 1.79 13.23
C SER A 168 7.21 3.25 13.61
N LYS A 169 7.34 3.58 14.89
CA LYS A 169 7.30 4.98 15.34
C LYS A 169 8.49 5.72 14.73
N ALA A 170 8.33 7.00 14.43
CA ALA A 170 9.41 7.82 13.84
C ALA A 170 10.73 7.84 14.65
N THR A 171 10.67 7.57 15.96
CA THR A 171 11.82 7.54 16.87
C THR A 171 12.40 6.14 17.05
N THR A 172 11.83 5.12 16.42
CA THR A 172 12.33 3.75 16.52
C THR A 172 13.66 3.63 15.78
N ASP A 173 14.62 2.99 16.45
CA ASP A 173 15.91 2.62 15.89
C ASP A 173 15.73 1.46 14.90
N ASP A 174 16.35 1.59 13.73
CA ASP A 174 16.15 0.70 12.60
C ASP A 174 16.71 -0.71 12.89
N ARG A 175 17.74 -0.81 13.74
CA ARG A 175 18.36 -2.06 14.21
C ARG A 175 17.43 -2.95 15.02
N VAL A 176 16.45 -2.35 15.71
CA VAL A 176 15.47 -3.10 16.51
C VAL A 176 14.39 -3.71 15.61
N VAL A 177 14.16 -3.12 14.43
CA VAL A 177 13.11 -3.54 13.50
C VAL A 177 13.59 -4.68 12.60
N LEU A 178 14.86 -4.62 12.16
CA LEU A 178 15.44 -5.53 11.18
C LEU A 178 15.35 -7.02 11.55
N PRO A 179 15.72 -7.50 12.76
CA PRO A 179 15.68 -8.92 13.09
C PRO A 179 14.30 -9.56 12.89
N LYS A 180 13.24 -8.83 13.26
CA LYS A 180 11.86 -9.30 13.08
C LYS A 180 11.42 -9.34 11.61
N MET A 181 12.00 -8.51 10.75
CA MET A 181 11.70 -8.53 9.32
C MET A 181 12.50 -9.60 8.57
N ALA A 182 13.68 -9.94 9.10
CA ALA A 182 14.62 -10.88 8.51
C ALA A 182 14.45 -12.33 8.99
N GLU A 183 13.53 -12.61 9.91
CA GLU A 183 13.38 -13.91 10.59
C GLU A 183 13.29 -15.11 9.63
N ASN A 184 12.64 -14.94 8.48
CA ASN A 184 12.47 -15.99 7.46
C ASN A 184 13.37 -15.81 6.23
N LEU A 185 14.41 -14.95 6.32
CA LEU A 185 15.33 -14.67 5.23
C LEU A 185 16.71 -15.26 5.55
N THR A 186 17.21 -16.09 4.63
CA THR A 186 18.58 -16.61 4.70
C THR A 186 19.42 -15.92 3.63
N GLY A 187 20.58 -15.37 4.01
CA GLY A 187 21.49 -14.70 3.08
C GLY A 187 22.09 -13.41 3.64
N LYS A 188 22.50 -12.53 2.73
CA LYS A 188 23.07 -11.21 3.06
C LYS A 188 21.99 -10.14 2.98
N ILE A 189 21.92 -9.29 3.99
CA ILE A 189 21.09 -8.08 3.98
C ILE A 189 22.01 -6.87 3.93
N ILE A 190 21.84 -6.06 2.90
CA ILE A 190 22.60 -4.85 2.64
C ILE A 190 21.72 -3.67 3.04
N GLY A 191 22.20 -2.84 3.95
CA GLY A 191 21.49 -1.67 4.44
C GLY A 191 22.42 -0.48 4.63
N ASP A 192 21.84 0.68 4.91
CA ASP A 192 22.61 1.85 5.28
C ASP A 192 23.23 1.73 6.69
N LYS A 193 24.00 2.74 7.10
CA LYS A 193 24.62 2.78 8.42
C LYS A 193 23.58 2.77 9.57
N GLY A 194 22.33 3.14 9.32
CA GLY A 194 21.26 3.11 10.32
C GLY A 194 20.91 1.70 10.80
N TYR A 195 21.30 0.67 10.04
CA TYR A 195 21.07 -0.73 10.38
C TYR A 195 22.26 -1.44 11.07
N ILE A 196 23.32 -0.70 11.44
CA ILE A 196 24.52 -1.20 12.15
C ILE A 196 24.62 -0.53 13.54
#